data_AF-A0A9D2BTF0-F1
#
_entry.id   AF-A0A9D2BTF0-F1
#
_cell.length_a   1.000
_cell.length_b   1.000
_cell.length_c   1.000
_cell.angle_alpha   90.00
_cell.angle_beta   90.00
_cell.angle_gamma   90.00
#
_symmetry.space_group_name_H-M   'P 1'
#
loop_
_entity.id
_entity.type
_entity.pdbx_description
1 polymer ?
#
loop_
_entity_poly.entity_id
_entity_poly.type
_entity_poly.pdbx_seq_one_letter_code
_entity_poly.pdbx_strand_id
1 'polypeptide(L)'
;MHRLKNADNTVRCVDIAQSLGISKPSVHSMIKLLSNMELVQKENYGVVYLTEKGLETAERYSRGYDFMLGCLDEVLSDENSISSSVCMLLSSLTEEKLSLL
;
A
#
# COMPACT_ATOMS: atom_id res chain seq x y z
N MET A 1 1.45 -0.29 8.47
CA MET A 1 1.82 0.71 7.45
C MET A 1 0.63 1.63 7.17
N HIS A 2 0.61 2.88 7.67
CA HIS A 2 -0.54 3.78 7.47
C HIS A 2 -0.06 5.26 7.46
N ARG A 3 0.70 5.70 6.45
CA ARG A 3 1.27 7.07 6.48
C ARG A 3 1.29 7.83 5.16
N LEU A 4 0.24 7.68 4.36
CA LEU A 4 -0.11 8.65 3.32
C LEU A 4 -1.62 8.93 3.37
N LYS A 5 -2.15 9.24 4.55
CA LYS A 5 -3.47 9.85 4.70
C LYS A 5 -3.26 11.27 5.20
N ASN A 6 -3.28 12.24 4.30
CA ASN A 6 -3.73 13.58 4.68
C ASN A 6 -5.22 13.49 4.99
N ALA A 7 -5.75 14.43 5.77
CA ALA A 7 -7.16 14.47 6.19
C ALA A 7 -8.16 14.35 5.01
N ASP A 8 -7.70 14.62 3.78
CA ASP A 8 -8.50 14.64 2.55
C ASP A 8 -8.29 13.41 1.63
N ASN A 9 -7.63 12.34 2.09
CA ASN A 9 -7.33 11.13 1.29
C ASN A 9 -6.50 11.40 0.01
N THR A 10 -5.69 12.48 0.03
CA THR A 10 -4.87 12.94 -1.10
C THR A 10 -3.39 12.76 -0.83
N VAL A 11 -2.62 12.45 -1.88
CA VAL A 11 -1.16 12.32 -1.81
C VAL A 11 -0.52 12.88 -3.07
N ARG A 12 0.61 13.59 -2.97
CA ARG A 12 1.34 14.05 -4.16
C ARG A 12 2.36 13.02 -4.61
N CYS A 13 2.59 12.89 -5.92
CA CYS A 13 3.59 11.95 -6.45
C CYS A 13 5.00 12.14 -5.88
N VAL A 14 5.37 13.37 -5.50
CA VAL A 14 6.68 13.66 -4.88
C VAL A 14 6.78 13.04 -3.48
N ASP A 15 5.69 13.06 -2.72
CA ASP A 15 5.62 12.47 -1.38
C ASP A 15 5.65 10.93 -1.48
N ILE A 16 5.00 10.37 -2.50
CA ILE A 16 5.06 8.93 -2.81
C ILE A 16 6.49 8.50 -3.13
N ALA A 17 7.20 9.26 -3.98
CA ALA A 17 8.59 8.97 -4.34
C ALA A 17 9.51 8.96 -3.11
N GLN A 18 9.35 9.96 -2.25
CA GLN A 18 10.12 10.08 -1.02
C GLN A 18 9.79 8.98 -0.01
N SER A 19 8.51 8.67 0.17
CA SER A 19 8.05 7.63 1.10
C SER A 19 8.48 6.22 0.68
N LEU A 20 8.54 5.94 -0.63
CA LEU A 20 8.92 4.63 -1.15
C LEU A 20 10.42 4.54 -1.47
N GLY A 21 11.16 5.65 -1.43
CA GLY A 21 12.58 5.69 -1.79
C GLY A 21 12.87 5.39 -3.27
N ILE A 22 11.90 5.60 -4.17
CA ILE A 22 12.02 5.30 -5.61
C ILE A 22 12.02 6.56 -6.47
N SER A 23 12.49 6.43 -7.71
CA SER A 23 12.60 7.56 -8.65
C SER A 23 11.23 8.11 -9.08
N LYS A 24 11.16 9.40 -9.44
CA LYS A 24 9.93 10.03 -9.98
C LYS A 24 9.39 9.32 -11.23
N PRO A 25 10.22 8.88 -12.20
CA PRO A 25 9.75 8.04 -13.31
C PRO A 25 9.13 6.71 -12.85
N SER A 26 9.72 6.04 -11.85
CA SER A 26 9.17 4.80 -11.28
C SER A 26 7.80 5.04 -10.64
N VAL A 27 7.64 6.12 -9.87
CA VAL A 27 6.34 6.52 -9.33
C VAL A 27 5.35 6.80 -10.45
N HIS A 28 5.75 7.50 -11.51
CA HIS A 28 4.86 7.79 -12.63
C HIS A 28 4.33 6.51 -13.29
N SER A 29 5.21 5.54 -13.56
CA SER A 29 4.82 4.24 -14.10
C SER A 29 3.89 3.47 -13.15
N MET A 30 4.19 3.49 -11.84
CA MET A 30 3.36 2.88 -10.81
C MET A 30 1.97 3.50 -10.75
N ILE A 31 1.87 4.83 -10.70
CA ILE A 31 0.58 5.55 -10.69
C ILE A 31 -0.21 5.27 -11.96
N LYS A 32 0.45 5.19 -13.12
CA LYS A 32 -0.22 4.81 -14.38
C LYS A 32 -0.82 3.41 -14.31
N LEU A 33 -0.07 2.44 -13.77
CA LEU A 33 -0.55 1.07 -13.60
C LEU A 33 -1.76 1.02 -12.65
N LEU A 34 -1.65 1.64 -11.47
CA LEU A 34 -2.73 1.69 -10.49
C LEU A 34 -3.97 2.42 -11.02
N SER A 35 -3.78 3.43 -11.88
CA SER A 35 -4.88 4.14 -12.53
C SER A 35 -5.58 3.28 -13.59
N ASN A 36 -4.82 2.50 -14.37
CA ASN A 36 -5.39 1.51 -15.29
C ASN A 36 -6.18 0.41 -14.57
N MET A 37 -5.84 0.12 -13.31
CA MET A 37 -6.57 -0.82 -12.44
C MET A 37 -7.76 -0.17 -11.71
N GLU A 38 -8.00 1.13 -11.95
CA GLU A 38 -9.03 1.95 -11.30
C GLU A 38 -8.86 2.07 -9.78
N LEU A 39 -7.65 1.88 -9.27
CA LEU A 39 -7.33 2.00 -7.83
C LEU A 39 -6.98 3.43 -7.45
N VAL A 40 -6.44 4.22 -8.39
CA VAL A 40 -6.11 5.61 -8.15
C VAL A 40 -6.61 6.51 -9.28
N GLN A 41 -6.97 7.73 -8.92
CA GLN A 41 -7.25 8.82 -9.84
C GLN A 41 -6.17 9.89 -9.70
N LYS A 42 -5.62 10.34 -10.82
CA LYS A 42 -4.65 11.43 -10.85
C LYS A 42 -5.34 12.70 -11.35
N GLU A 43 -5.23 13.78 -10.59
CA GLU A 43 -5.66 15.11 -11.02
C GLU A 43 -4.52 15.92 -11.64
N ASN A 44 -4.89 17.10 -12.15
CA ASN A 44 -3.95 18.13 -12.54
C ASN A 44 -3.01 18.48 -11.37
N TYR A 45 -1.78 18.92 -11.69
CA TYR A 45 -0.73 19.22 -10.70
C TYR A 45 -0.12 18.03 -9.95
N GLY A 46 -0.47 16.78 -10.29
CA GLY A 46 0.21 15.59 -9.75
C GLY A 46 -0.26 15.18 -8.36
N VAL A 47 -1.46 15.60 -7.98
CA VAL A 47 -2.21 15.05 -6.85
C VAL A 47 -2.84 13.73 -7.26
N VAL A 48 -2.76 12.73 -6.38
CA VAL A 48 -3.30 11.39 -6.56
C VAL A 48 -4.26 11.09 -5.42
N TYR A 49 -5.39 10.48 -5.77
CA TYR A 49 -6.48 10.09 -4.89
C TYR A 49 -6.68 8.58 -5.02
N LEU A 50 -7.00 7.92 -3.91
CA LEU A 50 -7.59 6.58 -3.98
C LEU A 50 -9.03 6.70 -4.47
N THR A 51 -9.42 5.85 -5.40
CA THR A 51 -10.84 5.62 -5.71
C THR A 51 -11.49 4.85 -4.57
N GLU A 52 -12.81 4.68 -4.59
CA GLU A 52 -13.51 3.81 -3.64
C GLU A 52 -12.95 2.37 -3.68
N LYS A 53 -12.76 1.82 -4.87
CA LYS A 53 -12.11 0.52 -5.10
C LYS A 53 -10.69 0.49 -4.52
N GLY A 54 -9.90 1.53 -4.79
CA GLY A 54 -8.55 1.65 -4.26
C GLY A 54 -8.49 1.71 -2.74
N LEU A 55 -9.46 2.40 -2.12
CA LEU A 55 -9.59 2.47 -0.68
C LEU A 55 -9.93 1.10 -0.09
N GLU A 56 -10.91 0.39 -0.66
CA GLU A 56 -11.26 -0.97 -0.23
C GLU A 56 -10.07 -1.93 -0.34
N THR A 57 -9.34 -1.88 -1.47
CA THR A 57 -8.12 -2.66 -1.66
C THR A 57 -7.06 -2.31 -0.61
N ALA A 58 -6.79 -1.02 -0.39
CA ALA A 58 -5.80 -0.58 0.59
C ALA A 58 -6.16 -1.03 2.02
N GLU A 59 -7.44 -0.95 2.40
CA GLU A 59 -7.92 -1.42 3.70
C GLU A 59 -7.77 -2.94 3.85
N ARG A 60 -8.04 -3.71 2.80
CA ARG A 60 -7.85 -5.16 2.81
C ARG A 60 -6.38 -5.54 3.04
N TYR A 61 -5.46 -4.88 2.34
CA TYR A 61 -4.02 -5.08 2.57
C TYR A 61 -3.59 -4.62 3.97
N SER A 62 -4.14 -3.53 4.50
CA SER A 62 -3.84 -3.09 5.87
C SER A 62 -4.30 -4.12 6.90
N ARG A 63 -5.52 -4.65 6.77
CA ARG A 63 -6.04 -5.71 7.66
C ARG A 63 -5.18 -6.96 7.61
N GLY A 64 -4.83 -7.43 6.40
CA GLY A 64 -3.95 -8.57 6.23
C GLY A 64 -2.56 -8.34 6.84
N TYR A 65 -2.01 -7.13 6.71
CA TYR A 65 -0.76 -6.73 7.34
C TYR A 65 -0.84 -6.78 8.86
N ASP A 66 -1.87 -6.18 9.45
CA ASP A 66 -2.02 -6.13 10.91
C ASP A 66 -2.27 -7.53 11.50
N PHE A 67 -3.05 -8.36 10.79
CA PHE A 67 -3.27 -9.77 11.17
C PHE A 67 -1.96 -10.56 11.15
N MET A 68 -1.21 -10.50 10.04
CA MET A 68 0.07 -11.20 9.95
C MET A 68 1.10 -10.66 10.93
N LEU A 69 1.13 -9.35 11.16
CA LEU A 69 2.01 -8.75 12.16
C LEU A 69 1.71 -9.36 13.53
N GLY A 70 0.44 -9.45 13.94
CA GLY A 70 0.05 -10.11 15.19
C GLY A 70 0.46 -11.59 15.26
N CYS A 71 0.29 -12.34 14.17
CA CYS A 71 0.71 -13.75 14.12
C CYS A 71 2.23 -13.94 14.17
N LEU A 72 3.01 -13.06 13.52
CA LEU A 72 4.46 -13.16 13.49
C LEU A 72 5.11 -12.60 14.75
N ASP A 73 4.49 -11.62 15.43
CA ASP A 73 4.95 -11.10 16.72
C ASP A 73 4.94 -12.18 17.81
N GLU A 74 3.99 -13.11 17.75
CA GLU A 74 3.97 -14.29 18.64
C GLU A 74 5.08 -15.33 18.34
N VAL A 75 5.69 -15.28 17.15
CA VAL A 75 6.58 -16.34 16.64
C VAL A 75 8.04 -15.87 16.45
N LEU A 76 8.29 -14.58 16.22
CA LEU A 76 9.60 -14.04 15.87
C LEU A 76 10.02 -12.92 16.83
N SER A 77 11.25 -13.00 17.35
CA SER A 77 11.77 -12.05 18.34
C SER A 77 12.55 -10.85 17.77
N ASP A 78 12.59 -10.68 16.44
CA ASP A 78 13.34 -9.59 15.78
C ASP A 78 12.40 -8.70 14.94
N GLU A 79 11.95 -7.59 15.54
CA GLU A 79 10.97 -6.66 14.95
C GLU A 79 11.37 -6.13 13.56
N ASN A 80 12.68 -5.94 13.31
CA ASN A 80 13.16 -5.41 12.03
C ASN A 80 12.96 -6.38 10.87
N SER A 81 12.97 -7.69 11.13
CA SER A 81 12.75 -8.70 10.09
C SER A 81 11.27 -9.01 9.87
N ILE A 82 10.39 -8.69 10.84
CA ILE A 82 8.96 -9.06 10.78
C ILE A 82 8.26 -8.27 9.66
N SER A 83 8.44 -6.94 9.61
CA SER A 83 7.73 -6.09 8.65
C SER A 83 8.01 -6.47 7.18
N SER A 84 9.28 -6.72 6.85
CA SER A 84 9.65 -7.19 5.50
C SER A 84 9.11 -8.59 5.19
N SER A 85 9.11 -9.49 6.18
CA SER A 85 8.56 -10.85 6.03
C SER A 85 7.04 -10.82 5.78
N VAL A 86 6.32 -9.98 6.51
CA VAL A 86 4.88 -9.76 6.31
C VAL A 86 4.60 -9.21 4.91
N CYS A 87 5.35 -8.20 4.45
CA CYS A 87 5.21 -7.68 3.10
C CYS A 87 5.46 -8.74 2.02
N MET A 88 6.48 -9.59 2.19
CA MET A 88 6.77 -10.69 1.27
C MET A 88 5.62 -11.71 1.24
N LEU A 89 5.13 -12.12 2.41
CA LEU A 89 4.01 -13.06 2.50
C LEU A 89 2.75 -12.49 1.84
N LEU A 90 2.36 -11.27 2.15
CA LEU A 90 1.23 -10.60 1.52
C LEU A 90 1.38 -10.50 0.00
N SER A 91 2.57 -10.18 -0.51
CA SER A 91 2.82 -10.09 -1.95
C SER A 91 2.66 -11.42 -2.70
N SER A 92 2.77 -12.55 -1.98
CA SER A 92 2.57 -13.90 -2.52
C SER A 92 1.09 -14.35 -2.48
N LEU A 93 0.24 -13.63 -1.75
CA LEU A 93 -1.18 -13.94 -1.63
C LEU A 93 -1.98 -13.26 -2.74
N THR A 94 -2.98 -13.97 -3.25
CA THR A 94 -3.97 -13.42 -4.17
C THR A 94 -5.02 -12.60 -3.43
N GLU A 95 -5.71 -11.70 -4.12
CA GLU A 95 -6.77 -10.86 -3.55
C GLU A 95 -7.90 -11.66 -2.86
N GLU A 96 -8.20 -12.86 -3.36
CA GLU A 96 -9.15 -13.81 -2.74
C GLU A 96 -8.68 -14.31 -1.37
N LYS A 97 -7.40 -14.59 -1.20
CA LYS A 97 -6.86 -15.06 0.08
C LYS A 97 -6.81 -13.95 1.11
N LEU A 98 -6.57 -12.72 0.68
CA LEU A 98 -6.60 -11.54 1.54
C LEU A 98 -8.01 -11.22 2.05
N SER A 99 -9.07 -11.63 1.36
CA SER A 99 -10.44 -11.49 1.89
C SER A 99 -10.80 -12.51 2.98
N LEU A 100 -9.98 -13.54 3.19
CA LEU A 100 -10.19 -14.57 4.22
C LEU A 100 -9.45 -14.27 5.53
N LEU A 101 -8.63 -13.22 5.54
CA LEU A 101 -7.91 -12.69 6.70
C LEU A 101 -8.70 -11.51 7.30
#